data_AF-A0A9K3CVZ0-F1
#
_entry.id   AF-A0A9K3CVZ0-F1
#
_cell.length_a   1.000
_cell.length_b   1.000
_cell.length_c   1.000
_cell.angle_alpha   90.00
_cell.angle_beta   90.00
_cell.angle_gamma   90.00
#
_symmetry.space_group_name_H-M   'P 1'
#
loop_
_entity.id
_entity.type
_entity.pdbx_description
1 polymer ?
#
loop_
_entity_poly.entity_id
_entity_poly.type
_entity_poly.pdbx_seq_one_letter_code
_entity_poly.pdbx_strand_id
1 'polypeptide(L)'
;MSPPSGDSGSPPQGEAPFAVLLDIDGVLCSTNTLLGPTVIDALRLLREPVSGSHAAQSPYGMVPHLFLSNSMAREAKKSKVLTGLTKFDVKTEEIVLASSPFVRVAAQFEGKPVLVIGARATAVPMANSLGLNAVFLEDVCAAYPQSVPNITRGGGGERERECVCV
;
A
#
# COMPACT_ATOMS: atom_id res chain seq x y z
N MET A 1 -8.48 -60.50 11.91
CA MET A 1 -8.52 -59.20 12.61
C MET A 1 -8.10 -58.14 11.61
N SER A 2 -9.06 -57.33 11.15
CA SER A 2 -8.79 -56.23 10.22
C SER A 2 -8.23 -55.03 11.00
N PRO A 3 -7.32 -54.23 10.44
CA PRO A 3 -6.85 -53.02 11.11
C PRO A 3 -8.00 -52.00 11.19
N PRO A 4 -8.06 -51.16 12.25
CA PRO A 4 -9.03 -50.09 12.33
C PRO A 4 -8.75 -49.08 11.21
N SER A 5 -9.79 -48.81 10.43
CA SER A 5 -9.82 -47.79 9.40
C SER A 5 -9.46 -46.44 10.01
N GLY A 6 -8.43 -45.81 9.46
CA GLY A 6 -7.91 -44.52 9.90
C GLY A 6 -9.04 -43.49 9.93
N ASP A 7 -9.17 -42.88 11.10
CA ASP A 7 -9.98 -41.71 11.35
C ASP A 7 -9.50 -40.60 10.41
N SER A 8 -10.28 -40.36 9.35
CA SER A 8 -10.09 -39.28 8.41
C SER A 8 -10.29 -37.97 9.16
N GLY A 9 -9.18 -37.42 9.66
CA GLY A 9 -9.14 -36.15 10.37
C GLY A 9 -9.76 -35.03 9.54
N SER A 10 -11.04 -34.77 9.80
CA SER A 10 -11.71 -33.53 9.40
C SER A 10 -10.94 -32.36 10.03
N PRO A 11 -10.68 -31.27 9.28
CA PRO A 11 -10.08 -30.07 9.86
C PRO A 11 -10.97 -29.55 11.01
N PRO A 12 -10.39 -28.96 12.06
CA PRO A 12 -11.15 -28.45 13.19
C PRO A 12 -12.24 -27.49 12.68
N GLN A 13 -13.49 -27.90 12.88
CA GLN A 13 -14.66 -27.06 12.60
C GLN A 13 -14.66 -25.93 13.63
N GLY A 14 -14.38 -24.68 13.21
CA GLY A 14 -14.55 -23.55 14.13
C GLY A 14 -14.03 -22.19 13.68
N GLU A 15 -13.00 -22.10 12.84
CA GLU A 15 -12.42 -20.80 12.48
C GLU A 15 -12.70 -20.46 11.01
N ALA A 16 -13.41 -19.35 10.80
CA ALA A 16 -13.59 -18.81 9.47
C ALA A 16 -12.22 -18.43 8.86
N PRO A 17 -12.03 -18.59 7.54
CA PRO A 17 -10.88 -18.02 6.85
C PRO A 17 -10.69 -16.56 7.24
N PHE A 18 -9.47 -16.16 7.62
CA PHE A 18 -9.14 -14.76 7.84
C PHE A 18 -7.90 -14.36 7.05
N ALA A 19 -7.79 -13.06 6.77
CA ALA A 19 -6.66 -12.42 6.13
C ALA A 19 -6.31 -11.15 6.89
N VAL A 20 -5.07 -10.68 6.74
CA VAL A 20 -4.56 -9.50 7.46
C VAL A 20 -4.23 -8.37 6.49
N LEU A 21 -4.76 -7.17 6.77
CA LEU A 21 -4.31 -5.94 6.12
C LEU A 21 -3.40 -5.20 7.07
N LEU A 22 -2.13 -5.05 6.70
CA LEU A 22 -1.11 -4.42 7.52
C LEU A 22 -0.90 -2.99 7.04
N ASP A 23 -1.28 -2.00 7.83
CA ASP A 23 -0.82 -0.64 7.58
C ASP A 23 0.72 -0.61 7.62
N ILE A 24 1.34 0.19 6.75
CA ILE A 24 2.80 0.29 6.67
C ILE A 24 3.29 1.42 7.56
N ASP A 25 2.71 2.60 7.43
CA ASP A 25 3.24 3.85 7.99
C ASP A 25 2.74 4.04 9.43
N GLY A 26 3.62 3.82 10.41
CA GLY A 26 3.25 3.88 11.83
C GLY A 26 2.86 2.54 12.45
N VAL A 27 2.83 1.45 11.67
CA VAL A 27 2.63 0.08 12.16
C VAL A 27 3.84 -0.82 11.89
N LEU A 28 4.35 -0.85 10.66
CA LEU A 28 5.56 -1.62 10.34
C LEU A 28 6.82 -0.77 10.42
N CYS A 29 6.75 0.44 9.88
CA CYS A 29 7.86 1.36 9.83
C CYS A 29 7.43 2.81 9.99
N SER A 30 8.35 3.65 10.46
CA SER A 30 8.24 5.10 10.33
C SER A 30 9.33 5.57 9.38
N THR A 31 8.95 6.30 8.33
CA THR A 31 9.83 6.74 7.23
C THR A 31 10.57 5.55 6.59
N ASN A 32 11.83 5.31 6.98
CA ASN A 32 12.66 4.21 6.48
C ASN A 32 13.29 3.41 7.62
N THR A 33 12.57 3.23 8.72
CA THR A 33 13.04 2.46 9.88
C THR A 33 11.91 1.62 10.45
N LEU A 34 12.18 0.34 10.70
CA LEU A 34 11.22 -0.54 11.37
C LEU A 34 10.94 -0.05 12.78
N LEU A 35 9.69 -0.17 13.23
CA LEU A 35 9.31 0.28 14.57
C LEU A 35 9.86 -0.61 15.70
N GLY A 36 10.33 -1.82 15.38
CA GLY A 36 11.00 -2.68 16.33
C GLY A 36 11.25 -4.09 15.79
N PRO A 37 12.01 -4.92 16.53
CA PRO A 37 12.29 -6.30 16.14
C PRO A 37 11.03 -7.18 16.09
N THR A 38 10.02 -6.87 16.91
CA THR A 38 8.73 -7.58 16.95
C THR A 38 7.97 -7.55 15.63
N VAL A 39 8.22 -6.55 14.78
CA VAL A 39 7.65 -6.48 13.42
C VAL A 39 8.14 -7.65 12.57
N ILE A 40 9.43 -8.00 12.67
CA ILE A 40 9.99 -9.13 11.93
C ILE A 40 9.37 -10.43 12.42
N ASP A 41 9.25 -10.61 13.74
CA ASP A 41 8.68 -11.82 14.31
C ASP A 41 7.20 -11.98 13.94
N ALA A 42 6.42 -10.89 13.96
CA ALA A 42 5.04 -10.89 13.49
C ALA A 42 4.93 -11.25 12.00
N LEU A 43 5.82 -10.70 11.15
CA LEU A 43 5.85 -11.04 9.74
C LEU A 43 6.28 -12.49 9.50
N ARG A 44 7.22 -13.05 10.29
CA ARG A 44 7.54 -14.49 10.23
C ARG A 44 6.31 -15.35 10.49
N LEU A 45 5.52 -15.02 11.52
CA LEU A 45 4.30 -15.76 11.84
C LEU A 45 3.28 -15.77 10.70
N LEU A 46 3.25 -14.71 9.89
CA LEU A 46 2.36 -14.63 8.73
C LEU A 46 2.95 -15.34 7.50
N ARG A 47 4.28 -15.25 7.31
CA ARG A 47 4.97 -15.60 6.06
C ARG A 47 5.65 -16.97 6.06
N GLU A 48 5.93 -17.53 7.22
CA GLU A 48 6.57 -18.83 7.34
C GLU A 48 5.54 -19.90 7.71
N PRO A 49 5.62 -21.10 7.12
CA PRO A 49 4.79 -22.20 7.55
C PRO A 49 5.09 -22.51 9.02
N VAL A 50 4.03 -22.52 9.85
CA VAL A 50 4.15 -22.92 11.25
C VAL A 50 4.71 -24.33 11.28
N SER A 51 5.92 -24.51 11.81
CA SER A 51 6.59 -25.81 11.87
C SER A 51 6.33 -26.46 13.24
N GLY A 52 6.08 -27.77 13.26
CA GLY A 52 5.77 -28.55 14.48
C GLY A 52 4.31 -29.04 14.56
N SER A 53 3.88 -29.55 15.72
CA SER A 53 2.54 -30.11 15.97
C SER A 53 1.38 -29.10 15.78
N HIS A 54 1.69 -27.81 15.61
CA HIS A 54 0.74 -26.75 15.26
C HIS A 54 0.63 -26.49 13.74
N ALA A 55 1.49 -27.10 12.91
CA ALA A 55 1.41 -27.06 11.45
C ALA A 55 0.08 -27.62 10.92
N ALA A 56 -0.55 -28.50 11.70
CA ALA A 56 -1.83 -29.14 11.38
C ALA A 56 -3.06 -28.26 11.65
N GLN A 57 -2.90 -27.03 12.17
CA GLN A 57 -4.02 -26.20 12.63
C GLN A 57 -4.35 -25.01 11.72
N SER A 58 -3.49 -24.62 10.79
CA SER A 58 -3.86 -23.64 9.75
C SER A 58 -4.06 -24.36 8.41
N PRO A 59 -5.29 -24.44 7.87
CA PRO A 59 -5.52 -25.03 6.55
C PRO A 59 -4.86 -24.24 5.41
N TYR A 60 -4.27 -23.06 5.71
CA TYR A 60 -3.67 -22.17 4.72
C TYR A 60 -2.15 -22.33 4.58
N GLY A 61 -1.46 -23.01 5.49
CA GLY A 61 0.01 -23.08 5.54
C GLY A 61 0.67 -21.75 5.92
N MET A 62 0.19 -20.63 5.38
CA MET A 62 0.58 -19.23 5.64
C MET A 62 -0.69 -18.37 5.75
N VAL A 63 -0.66 -17.28 6.52
CA VAL A 63 -1.81 -16.37 6.64
C VAL A 63 -1.82 -15.40 5.45
N PRO A 64 -2.89 -15.34 4.63
CA PRO A 64 -2.98 -14.35 3.56
C PRO A 64 -2.90 -12.93 4.12
N HIS A 65 -2.07 -12.09 3.52
CA HIS A 65 -1.91 -10.70 3.95
C HIS A 65 -1.59 -9.77 2.79
N LEU A 66 -1.93 -8.49 2.96
CA LEU A 66 -1.51 -7.39 2.10
C LEU A 66 -1.00 -6.24 2.96
N PHE A 67 -0.13 -5.44 2.38
CA PHE A 67 0.38 -4.20 2.95
C PHE A 67 -0.42 -3.01 2.42
N LEU A 68 -0.92 -2.18 3.32
CA LEU A 68 -1.73 -1.01 3.03
C LEU A 68 -0.97 0.26 3.41
N SER A 69 -1.03 1.31 2.60
CA SER A 69 -0.48 2.61 2.97
C SER A 69 -1.26 3.74 2.32
N ASN A 70 -1.44 4.82 3.06
CA ASN A 70 -2.02 6.05 2.52
C ASN A 70 -1.02 6.88 1.69
N SER A 71 0.17 6.35 1.43
CA SER A 71 1.17 7.00 0.58
C SER A 71 0.72 7.02 -0.89
N MET A 72 1.03 8.12 -1.57
CA MET A 72 0.87 8.27 -3.02
C MET A 72 2.10 7.78 -3.81
N ALA A 73 3.02 7.05 -3.18
CA ALA A 73 4.21 6.50 -3.84
C ALA A 73 3.84 5.48 -4.95
N ARG A 74 4.85 4.87 -5.57
CA ARG A 74 4.64 3.70 -6.44
C ARG A 74 4.75 2.42 -5.61
N GLU A 75 3.92 1.42 -5.90
CA GLU A 75 3.94 0.10 -5.27
C GLU A 75 5.35 -0.50 -5.34
N ALA A 76 6.00 -0.41 -6.51
CA ALA A 76 7.36 -0.90 -6.73
C ALA A 76 8.45 -0.20 -5.88
N LYS A 77 8.20 1.06 -5.49
CA LYS A 77 9.10 1.77 -4.57
C LYS A 77 8.88 1.27 -3.14
N LYS A 78 7.61 1.14 -2.73
CA LYS A 78 7.24 0.70 -1.37
C LYS A 78 7.65 -0.76 -1.13
N SER A 79 7.52 -1.63 -2.12
CA SER A 79 7.95 -3.03 -2.05
C SER A 79 9.46 -3.14 -1.83
N LYS A 80 10.26 -2.40 -2.60
CA LYS A 80 11.72 -2.34 -2.41
C LYS A 80 12.11 -1.84 -1.03
N VAL A 81 11.42 -0.82 -0.50
CA VAL A 81 11.67 -0.31 0.86
C VAL A 81 11.36 -1.39 1.88
N LEU A 82 10.18 -2.02 1.82
CA LEU A 82 9.78 -3.07 2.76
C LEU A 82 10.69 -4.31 2.67
N THR A 83 11.06 -4.74 1.47
CA THR A 83 12.03 -5.84 1.28
C THR A 83 13.39 -5.48 1.89
N GLY A 84 13.85 -4.24 1.69
CA GLY A 84 15.10 -3.76 2.27
C GLY A 84 15.10 -3.75 3.80
N LEU A 85 13.98 -3.32 4.39
CA LEU A 85 13.81 -3.21 5.84
C LEU A 85 13.60 -4.59 6.50
N THR A 86 12.71 -5.40 5.95
CA THR A 86 12.26 -6.64 6.58
C THR A 86 13.07 -7.87 6.17
N LYS A 87 13.82 -7.77 5.07
CA LYS A 87 14.54 -8.90 4.41
C LYS A 87 13.63 -10.00 3.85
N PHE A 88 12.30 -9.84 3.91
CA PHE A 88 11.41 -10.69 3.16
C PHE A 88 11.21 -10.16 1.75
N ASP A 89 11.02 -11.06 0.78
CA ASP A 89 10.65 -10.67 -0.58
C ASP A 89 9.20 -10.17 -0.58
N VAL A 90 9.01 -8.84 -0.50
CA VAL A 90 7.71 -8.19 -0.64
C VAL A 90 7.52 -7.84 -2.11
N LYS A 91 6.47 -8.39 -2.72
CA LYS A 91 6.11 -8.18 -4.11
C LYS A 91 5.21 -6.96 -4.28
N THR A 92 5.17 -6.43 -5.49
CA THR A 92 4.33 -5.28 -5.84
C THR A 92 2.84 -5.56 -5.65
N GLU A 93 2.41 -6.78 -5.92
CA GLU A 93 1.01 -7.20 -5.85
C GLU A 93 0.51 -7.36 -4.41
N GLU A 94 1.45 -7.40 -3.45
CA GLU A 94 1.15 -7.44 -2.01
C GLU A 94 0.89 -6.04 -1.43
N ILE A 95 0.98 -4.97 -2.23
CA ILE A 95 0.87 -3.58 -1.77
C ILE A 95 -0.37 -2.91 -2.34
N VAL A 96 -1.13 -2.28 -1.45
CA VAL A 96 -2.24 -1.38 -1.75
C VAL A 96 -1.89 0.02 -1.25
N LEU A 97 -1.92 0.99 -2.14
CA LEU A 97 -1.65 2.39 -1.86
C LEU A 97 -2.92 3.22 -1.96
N ALA A 98 -2.89 4.45 -1.44
CA ALA A 98 -3.97 5.42 -1.61
C ALA A 98 -4.34 5.65 -3.09
N SER A 99 -3.37 5.51 -4.00
CA SER A 99 -3.58 5.64 -5.45
C SER A 99 -4.15 4.38 -6.12
N SER A 100 -4.05 3.20 -5.52
CA SER A 100 -4.42 1.94 -6.18
C SER A 100 -5.90 1.88 -6.61
N PRO A 101 -6.87 2.43 -5.85
CA PRO A 101 -8.27 2.49 -6.30
C PRO A 101 -8.49 3.31 -7.60
N PHE A 102 -7.59 4.25 -7.92
CA PHE A 102 -7.77 5.11 -9.09
C PHE A 102 -7.75 4.35 -10.41
N VAL A 103 -7.11 3.18 -10.48
CA VAL A 103 -7.16 2.30 -11.66
C VAL A 103 -8.59 1.96 -12.07
N ARG A 104 -9.51 1.80 -11.11
CA ARG A 104 -10.92 1.43 -11.39
C ARG A 104 -11.79 2.61 -11.81
N VAL A 105 -11.43 3.83 -11.44
CA VAL A 105 -12.23 5.03 -11.72
C VAL A 105 -11.65 5.89 -12.84
N ALA A 106 -10.37 5.71 -13.20
CA ALA A 106 -9.70 6.48 -14.24
C ALA A 106 -10.46 6.47 -15.58
N ALA A 107 -11.02 5.32 -15.97
CA ALA A 107 -11.81 5.19 -17.19
C ALA A 107 -13.05 6.12 -17.23
N GLN A 108 -13.60 6.52 -16.07
CA GLN A 108 -14.74 7.44 -16.01
C GLN A 108 -14.38 8.88 -16.44
N PHE A 109 -13.08 9.18 -16.45
CA PHE A 109 -12.51 10.48 -16.79
C PHE A 109 -11.81 10.48 -18.15
N GLU A 110 -11.96 9.43 -18.96
CA GLU A 110 -11.35 9.35 -20.28
C GLU A 110 -11.75 10.56 -21.14
N GLY A 111 -10.74 11.20 -21.76
CA GLY A 111 -10.90 12.40 -22.58
C GLY A 111 -11.23 13.70 -21.81
N LYS A 112 -11.47 13.64 -20.49
CA LYS A 112 -11.81 14.82 -19.68
C LYS A 112 -10.55 15.35 -18.98
N PRO A 113 -10.36 16.68 -18.91
CA PRO A 113 -9.30 17.25 -18.08
C PRO A 113 -9.56 16.93 -16.59
N VAL A 114 -8.56 16.40 -15.90
CA VAL A 114 -8.61 16.06 -14.47
C VAL A 114 -7.61 16.89 -13.71
N LEU A 115 -8.07 17.65 -12.72
CA LEU A 115 -7.17 18.35 -11.81
C LEU A 115 -6.48 17.33 -10.89
N VAL A 116 -5.16 17.22 -11.00
CA VAL A 116 -4.35 16.33 -10.15
C VAL A 116 -3.59 17.16 -9.12
N ILE A 117 -3.88 16.90 -7.84
CA ILE A 117 -3.28 17.64 -6.71
C ILE A 117 -2.24 16.74 -6.02
N GLY A 118 -1.05 17.30 -5.80
CA GLY A 118 0.03 16.63 -5.08
C GLY A 118 1.40 17.10 -5.54
N ALA A 119 2.46 16.64 -4.86
CA ALA A 119 3.83 16.92 -5.28
C ALA A 119 4.07 16.42 -6.71
N ARG A 120 4.55 17.29 -7.60
CA ARG A 120 4.69 17.02 -9.05
C ARG A 120 5.51 15.77 -9.35
N ALA A 121 6.56 15.52 -8.55
CA ALA A 121 7.42 14.34 -8.64
C ALA A 121 6.66 13.00 -8.44
N THR A 122 5.50 13.02 -7.78
CA THR A 122 4.65 11.86 -7.51
C THR A 122 3.40 11.88 -8.38
N ALA A 123 2.76 13.03 -8.50
CA ALA A 123 1.50 13.23 -9.20
C ALA A 123 1.60 12.98 -10.72
N VAL A 124 2.66 13.48 -11.37
CA VAL A 124 2.86 13.31 -12.82
C VAL A 124 3.03 11.83 -13.19
N PRO A 125 3.94 11.06 -12.56
CA PRO A 125 4.04 9.62 -12.77
C PRO A 125 2.74 8.84 -12.62
N MET A 126 1.95 9.16 -11.59
CA MET A 126 0.69 8.50 -11.28
C MET A 126 -0.35 8.81 -12.36
N ALA A 127 -0.56 10.08 -12.68
CA ALA A 127 -1.52 10.49 -13.70
C ALA A 127 -1.21 9.90 -15.08
N ASN A 128 0.07 9.86 -15.46
CA ASN A 128 0.53 9.23 -16.70
C ASN A 128 0.24 7.72 -16.72
N SER A 129 0.48 7.01 -15.60
CA SER A 129 0.21 5.56 -15.52
C SER A 129 -1.27 5.22 -15.63
N LEU A 130 -2.14 6.15 -15.27
CA LEU A 130 -3.59 6.01 -15.36
C LEU A 130 -4.16 6.53 -16.70
N GLY A 131 -3.32 7.07 -17.59
CA GLY A 131 -3.77 7.66 -18.86
C GLY A 131 -4.66 8.90 -18.68
N LEU A 132 -4.53 9.61 -17.56
CA LEU A 132 -5.35 10.80 -17.30
C LEU A 132 -4.88 11.98 -18.15
N ASN A 133 -5.84 12.75 -18.68
CA ASN A 133 -5.58 14.09 -19.20
C ASN A 133 -5.39 15.06 -18.02
N ALA A 134 -4.20 15.05 -17.43
CA ALA A 134 -3.90 15.73 -16.18
C ALA A 134 -3.70 17.24 -16.37
N VAL A 135 -4.40 18.02 -15.55
CA VAL A 135 -4.17 19.45 -15.34
C VAL A 135 -3.59 19.61 -13.93
N PHE A 136 -2.54 20.41 -13.77
CA PHE A 136 -1.94 20.66 -12.47
C PHE A 136 -2.27 22.06 -11.96
N LEU A 137 -2.14 22.26 -10.66
CA LEU A 137 -2.45 23.53 -10.02
C LEU A 137 -1.62 24.68 -10.59
N GLU A 138 -0.36 24.44 -10.98
CA GLU A 138 0.48 25.47 -11.60
C GLU A 138 -0.07 25.92 -12.96
N ASP A 139 -0.67 25.02 -13.73
CA ASP A 139 -1.27 25.32 -15.02
C ASP A 139 -2.55 26.17 -14.84
N VAL A 140 -3.34 25.86 -13.81
CA VAL A 140 -4.52 26.65 -13.41
C VAL A 140 -4.10 28.04 -12.93
N CYS A 141 -3.08 28.15 -12.08
CA CYS A 141 -2.56 29.42 -11.61
C CYS A 141 -2.02 30.28 -12.76
N ALA A 142 -1.35 29.67 -13.74
CA ALA A 142 -0.84 30.38 -14.91
C ALA A 142 -1.97 30.91 -15.81
N ALA A 143 -3.06 30.14 -15.97
CA ALA A 143 -4.21 30.53 -16.77
C ALA A 143 -5.14 31.54 -16.06
N TYR A 144 -5.25 31.46 -14.73
CA TYR A 144 -6.17 32.26 -13.91
C TYR A 144 -5.48 32.89 -12.69
N PRO A 145 -4.53 33.82 -12.89
CA PRO A 145 -3.72 34.37 -11.79
C PRO A 145 -4.55 35.11 -10.73
N GLN A 146 -5.66 35.73 -11.14
CA GLN A 146 -6.62 36.41 -10.26
C GLN A 146 -7.44 35.46 -9.36
N SER A 147 -7.56 34.17 -9.72
CA SER A 147 -8.39 33.20 -8.98
C SER A 147 -7.61 32.50 -7.88
N VAL A 148 -6.28 32.65 -7.84
CA VAL A 148 -5.40 31.97 -6.88
C VAL A 148 -4.43 32.98 -6.25
N PRO A 149 -4.93 33.95 -5.46
CA PRO A 149 -4.17 35.13 -5.07
C PRO A 149 -2.94 34.87 -4.17
N ASN A 150 -2.76 33.66 -3.61
CA ASN A 150 -1.72 33.38 -2.61
C ASN A 150 -0.90 32.09 -2.83
N ILE A 151 -0.97 31.43 -3.99
CA ILE A 151 -0.05 30.32 -4.32
C ILE A 151 1.18 30.90 -5.02
N THR A 152 1.94 31.73 -4.31
CA THR A 152 3.19 32.28 -4.81
C THR A 152 4.24 31.17 -4.90
N ARG A 153 4.86 31.07 -6.09
CA ARG A 153 6.03 30.25 -6.45
C ARG A 153 6.95 29.97 -5.26
N GLY A 154 6.97 28.71 -4.79
CA GLY A 154 8.01 28.20 -3.90
C GLY A 154 9.35 28.14 -4.64
N GLY A 155 10.09 29.25 -4.62
CA GLY A 155 11.54 29.23 -4.79
C GLY A 155 12.16 28.41 -3.66
N GLY A 156 13.16 27.60 -4.00
CA GLY A 156 13.82 26.67 -3.09
C GLY A 156 14.16 27.27 -1.73
N GLY A 157 13.73 26.59 -0.67
CA GLY A 157 13.98 26.98 0.71
C GLY A 157 13.03 26.25 1.63
N GLU A 158 13.58 25.33 2.42
CA GLU A 158 12.93 24.46 3.40
C GLU A 158 11.80 25.14 4.20
N ARG A 159 10.57 24.63 4.01
CA ARG A 159 9.62 24.21 5.06
C ARG A 159 8.32 23.83 4.37
N GLU A 160 7.94 22.56 4.49
CA GLU A 160 6.60 22.06 4.18
C GLU A 160 5.57 23.01 4.78
N ARG A 161 4.81 23.68 3.92
CA ARG A 161 3.54 24.28 4.31
C ARG A 161 2.45 23.37 3.80
N GLU A 162 1.77 22.72 4.72
CA GLU A 162 0.52 21.98 4.48
C GLU A 162 -0.42 22.85 3.64
N CYS A 163 -0.78 22.35 2.46
CA CYS A 163 -1.99 22.79 1.80
C CYS A 163 -3.16 22.19 2.59
N VAL A 164 -3.77 23.01 3.45
CA VAL A 164 -5.10 22.74 4.00
C VAL A 164 -6.11 23.16 2.93
N CYS A 165 -6.70 22.17 2.26
CA CYS A 165 -7.94 22.39 1.53
C CYS A 165 -9.09 22.30 2.53
N VAL A 166 -9.87 23.38 2.67
CA VAL A 166 -11.11 23.45 3.46
C VAL A 166 -12.23 22.75 2.71
#